data_AF-D4C9B8-F1
#
_entry.id   AF-D4C9B8-F1
#
_cell.length_a   1.000
_cell.length_b   1.000
_cell.length_c   1.000
_cell.angle_alpha   90.00
_cell.angle_beta   90.00
_cell.angle_gamma   90.00
#
_symmetry.space_group_name_H-M   'P 1'
#
loop_
_entity.id
_entity.type
_entity.pdbx_description
1 polymer ?
#
loop_
_entity_poly.entity_id
_entity_poly.type
_entity_poly.pdbx_seq_one_letter_code
_entity_poly.pdbx_strand_id
1 'polypeptide(L)' 'MVPGIGSFREKFKDYTDYYTIIGGTACDILLSEADLPFRATKDIDMILIMEDNFPEFASIFWEYIKEGSYKCGW' A
#
# COMPACT_ATOMS: atom_id res chain seq x y z
N MET A 1 3.28 -2.26 -12.92
CA MET A 1 2.90 -2.86 -11.62
C MET A 1 4.08 -2.84 -10.66
N VAL A 2 3.96 -2.03 -9.62
CA VAL A 2 4.98 -1.82 -8.58
C VAL A 2 5.23 -3.13 -7.80
N PRO A 3 6.49 -3.56 -7.59
CA PRO A 3 6.79 -4.74 -6.78
C PRO A 3 6.19 -4.65 -5.37
N GLY A 4 5.54 -5.72 -4.90
CA GLY A 4 4.92 -5.76 -3.57
C GLY A 4 3.47 -5.25 -3.50
N ILE A 5 2.94 -4.63 -4.56
CA ILE A 5 1.55 -4.16 -4.56
C ILE A 5 0.53 -5.30 -4.51
N GLY A 6 0.85 -6.44 -5.14
CA GLY A 6 -0.03 -7.61 -5.17
C GLY A 6 -0.17 -8.27 -3.79
N SER A 7 0.95 -8.47 -3.08
CA SER A 7 0.92 -9.03 -1.72
C SER A 7 0.23 -8.09 -0.74
N PHE A 8 0.43 -6.78 -0.90
CA PHE A 8 -0.24 -5.77 -0.10
C PHE A 8 -1.77 -5.82 -0.30
N ARG A 9 -2.22 -5.82 -1.57
CA ARG A 9 -3.66 -5.91 -1.90
C ARG A 9 -4.31 -7.16 -1.32
N GLU A 10 -3.63 -8.32 -1.38
CA GLU A 10 -4.18 -9.56 -0.82
C GLU A 10 -4.24 -9.52 0.72
N LYS A 11 -3.17 -9.05 1.38
CA LYS A 11 -3.10 -8.97 2.85
C LYS A 11 -4.15 -8.02 3.44
N PHE A 12 -4.43 -6.91 2.75
CA PHE A 12 -5.26 -5.82 3.26
C PHE A 12 -6.60 -5.63 2.53
N LYS A 13 -7.09 -6.65 1.82
CA LYS A 13 -8.37 -6.59 1.07
C LYS A 13 -9.59 -6.32 1.97
N ASP A 14 -9.55 -6.75 3.22
CA ASP A 14 -10.63 -6.57 4.20
C ASP A 14 -10.43 -5.31 5.07
N TYR A 15 -9.40 -4.51 4.78
CA TYR A 15 -9.03 -3.30 5.52
C TYR A 15 -9.01 -2.05 4.63
N THR A 16 -9.82 -2.00 3.58
CA THR A 16 -9.81 -0.91 2.59
C THR A 16 -10.12 0.47 3.16
N ASP A 17 -10.80 0.53 4.31
CA ASP A 17 -11.14 1.79 4.99
C ASP A 17 -9.99 2.33 5.85
N TYR A 18 -8.88 1.59 5.99
CA TYR A 18 -7.75 1.93 6.85
C TYR A 18 -6.56 2.53 6.11
N TYR A 19 -6.59 2.57 4.78
CA TYR A 19 -5.50 3.13 3.99
C TYR A 19 -5.97 3.69 2.66
N THR A 20 -5.15 4.57 2.08
CA THR A 20 -5.25 4.92 0.67
C THR A 20 -3.87 4.98 0.06
N ILE A 21 -3.73 4.44 -1.17
CA ILE A 21 -2.49 4.50 -1.94
C ILE A 21 -2.46 5.83 -2.68
N ILE A 22 -1.35 6.53 -2.57
CA ILE A 22 -1.14 7.84 -3.21
C ILE A 22 0.12 7.80 -4.08
N GLY A 23 0.56 8.97 -4.53
CA GLY A 23 1.82 9.12 -5.25
C GLY A 23 1.86 8.37 -6.58
N GLY A 24 3.05 7.94 -6.97
CA GLY A 24 3.26 7.33 -8.27
C GLY A 24 2.60 5.95 -8.43
N THR A 25 2.41 5.21 -7.33
CA THR A 25 1.71 3.92 -7.39
C THR A 25 0.24 4.10 -7.76
N ALA A 26 -0.44 5.12 -7.21
CA ALA A 26 -1.82 5.42 -7.57
C ALA A 26 -1.95 5.79 -9.06
N CYS A 27 -1.02 6.60 -9.57
CA CYS A 27 -0.97 6.94 -10.99
C CYS A 27 -0.71 5.71 -11.89
N ASP A 28 0.19 4.80 -11.51
CA ASP A 28 0.46 3.55 -12.24
C ASP A 28 -0.82 2.71 -12.40
N ILE A 29 -1.58 2.57 -11.30
CA ILE A 29 -2.84 1.79 -11.30
C ILE A 29 -3.87 2.44 -12.23
N LEU A 30 -4.16 3.73 -12.04
CA LEU A 30 -5.22 4.43 -12.79
C LEU A 30 -4.91 4.55 -14.29
N LEU A 31 -3.65 4.80 -14.65
CA LEU A 31 -3.26 4.96 -16.05
C LEU A 31 -3.13 3.61 -16.77
N SER A 32 -2.71 2.55 -16.07
CA SER A 32 -2.71 1.19 -16.63
C SER A 32 -4.12 0.70 -16.95
N GLU A 33 -5.12 1.04 -16.12
CA GLU A 33 -6.53 0.74 -16.39
C GLU A 33 -7.08 1.48 -17.62
N ALA A 34 -6.47 2.60 -17.99
CA ALA A 34 -6.82 3.41 -19.15
C ALA A 34 -5.94 3.12 -20.40
N ASP A 35 -5.12 2.07 -20.39
CA ASP A 35 -4.14 1.75 -21.44
C ASP A 35 -3.15 2.89 -21.75
N LEU A 36 -2.88 3.75 -20.76
CA LEU A 36 -1.95 4.88 -20.89
C LEU A 36 -0.58 4.52 -20.26
N PRO A 37 0.54 4.88 -20.91
CA PRO A 37 1.86 4.59 -20.37
C PRO A 37 2.15 5.46 -19.15
N PHE A 38 2.57 4.83 -18.05
CA PHE A 38 3.11 5.52 -16.87
C PHE A 38 4.43 4.91 -16.44
N ARG A 39 5.33 5.74 -15.91
CA ARG A 39 6.59 5.25 -15.34
C ARG A 39 6.33 4.77 -13.92
N ALA A 40 6.23 3.46 -13.74
CA ALA A 40 6.09 2.84 -12.43
C ALA A 40 7.20 3.31 -11.46
N THR A 41 6.81 3.60 -10.22
CA THR A 41 7.73 3.90 -9.12
C THR A 41 8.29 2.62 -8.50
N LYS A 42 9.31 2.75 -7.63
CA LYS A 42 9.94 1.60 -6.94
C LYS A 42 9.38 1.38 -5.53
N ASP A 43 8.59 2.33 -5.06
CA ASP A 43 8.03 2.48 -3.73
C ASP A 43 6.51 2.67 -3.81
N ILE A 44 5.86 2.39 -2.68
CA ILE A 44 4.42 2.55 -2.48
C ILE A 44 4.24 3.67 -1.46
N ASP A 45 3.70 4.80 -1.91
CA ASP A 45 3.28 5.89 -1.03
C ASP A 45 1.84 5.63 -0.55
N MET A 46 1.58 5.78 0.74
CA MET A 46 0.26 5.56 1.30
C MET A 46 -0.03 6.46 2.50
N ILE A 47 -1.32 6.69 2.75
CA ILE A 47 -1.84 7.31 3.97
C ILE A 47 -2.53 6.21 4.77
N LEU A 48 -2.28 6.17 6.08
CA LEU A 48 -3.02 5.32 7.02
C LEU A 48 -4.12 6.13 7.70
N ILE A 49 -5.30 5.54 7.82
CA ILE A 49 -6.49 6.15 8.42
C ILE A 49 -6.63 5.58 9.84
N MET A 50 -6.46 6.46 10.84
CA MET A 50 -6.38 6.08 12.25
C MET A 50 -7.73 6.31 12.96
N GLU A 51 -8.73 5.49 12.65
CA GLU A 51 -10.07 5.54 13.25
C GLU A 51 -10.34 4.36 14.22
N ASP A 52 -11.61 4.08 14.56
CA ASP A 52 -12.04 3.27 15.70
C ASP A 52 -11.23 1.98 15.97
N ASN A 53 -11.07 1.10 14.97
CA ASN A 53 -10.36 -0.17 15.14
C ASN A 53 -8.87 -0.13 14.73
N PHE A 54 -8.27 1.06 14.73
CA PHE A 54 -6.89 1.25 14.32
C PHE A 54 -5.86 0.38 15.08
N PRO A 55 -5.97 0.11 16.40
CA PRO A 55 -4.99 -0.74 17.10
C PRO A 55 -4.88 -2.16 16.53
N GLU A 56 -5.99 -2.76 16.11
CA GLU A 56 -5.99 -4.09 15.47
C GLU A 56 -5.32 -4.04 14.10
N PHE A 57 -5.74 -3.07 13.26
CA PHE A 57 -5.12 -2.85 11.95
C PHE A 57 -3.62 -2.58 12.07
N ALA A 58 -3.20 -1.73 13.01
CA ALA A 58 -1.81 -1.38 13.24
C ALA A 58 -0.96 -2.60 13.62
N SER A 59 -1.50 -3.55 14.40
CA SER A 59 -0.82 -4.80 14.72
C SER A 59 -0.54 -5.62 13.46
N ILE A 60 -1.57 -5.83 12.63
CA ILE A 60 -1.47 -6.60 11.38
C ILE A 60 -0.54 -5.90 10.38
N PHE A 61 -0.65 -4.57 10.29
CA PHE A 61 0.22 -3.76 9.44
C PHE A 61 1.68 -3.89 9.87
N TRP A 62 1.95 -3.81 11.17
CA TRP A 62 3.30 -3.94 11.70
C TRP A 62 3.89 -5.34 11.49
N GLU A 63 3.07 -6.39 11.56
CA GLU A 63 3.49 -7.75 11.19
C GLU A 63 3.90 -7.82 9.71
N TYR A 64 3.09 -7.26 8.80
CA TYR A 64 3.41 -7.22 7.37
C TYR A 64 4.75 -6.49 7.09
N ILE A 65 4.99 -5.36 7.77
CA ILE A 65 6.26 -4.61 7.66
C ILE A 65 7.46 -5.49 8.09
N LYS A 66 7.33 -6.24 9.19
CA LYS A 66 8.39 -7.15 9.66
C LYS A 66 8.60 -8.32 8.70
N GLU A 67 7.53 -8.95 8.22
CA GLU A 67 7.59 -10.07 7.25
C GLU A 67 8.30 -9.66 5.97
N GLY A 68 8.00 -8.46 5.46
CA GLY A 68 8.67 -7.87 4.30
C GLY A 68 10.10 -7.39 4.56
N SER A 69 10.60 -7.50 5.80
CA SER A 69 11.92 -6.99 6.22
C SER A 69 12.13 -5.50 5.93
N TYR A 70 11.03 -4.74 5.88
CA TYR A 70 11.07 -3.30 5.71
C TYR A 70 11.72 -2.66 6.94
N LYS A 71 12.44 -1.56 6.73
CA LYS A 71 13.12 -0.83 7.78
C LYS A 71 12.55 0.58 7.86
N CYS A 72 12.44 1.11 9.06
CA CYS A 72 12.23 2.54 9.23
C CYS A 72 13.42 3.26 8.57
N GLY A 73 13.12 4.18 7.64
CA GLY A 73 14.13 5.05 7.06
C GLY A 73 14.70 5.99 8.13
N TRP A 74 16.01 6.23 8.05
CA TRP A 74 16.72 7.27 8.80
C TRP A 74 17.22 8.29 7.78
#